data_AF-A0A370DPX3-F1
#
_entry.id   AF-A0A370DPX3-F1
#
_cell.length_a   1.000
_cell.length_b   1.000
_cell.length_c   1.000
_cell.angle_alpha   90.00
_cell.angle_beta   90.00
_cell.angle_gamma   90.00
#
_symmetry.space_group_name_H-M   'P 1'
#
loop_
_entity.id
_entity.type
_entity.pdbx_description
1 polymer ?
#
loop_
_entity_poly.entity_id
_entity_poly.type
_entity_poly.pdbx_seq_one_letter_code
_entity_poly.pdbx_strand_id
1 'polypeptide(L)' 'MRLHEKTPQGTNIYSYYTIGERKKSTINGLLICDPSMLFQNRAPSPNPYLSKKS' A
#
# COMPACT_ATOMS: atom_id res chain seq x y z
N MET A 1 -17.33 6.98 5.58
CA MET A 1 -16.11 7.60 5.00
C MET A 1 -15.44 6.60 4.08
N ARG A 2 -14.99 7.01 2.88
CA ARG A 2 -14.17 6.18 1.98
C ARG A 2 -12.71 6.61 2.20
N LEU A 3 -12.01 5.90 3.09
CA LEU A 3 -10.63 6.21 3.48
C LEU A 3 -9.60 5.66 2.50
N HIS A 4 -10.01 4.72 1.65
CA HIS A 4 -9.14 4.03 0.70
C HIS A 4 -9.44 4.44 -0.75
N GLU A 5 -8.40 4.41 -1.56
CA GLU A 5 -8.46 4.66 -3.00
C GLU A 5 -9.09 3.46 -3.73
N LYS A 6 -9.73 3.73 -4.87
CA LYS A 6 -10.14 2.69 -5.82
C LYS A 6 -9.10 2.56 -6.91
N THR A 7 -8.78 1.32 -7.25
CA THR A 7 -7.95 1.01 -8.41
C THR A 7 -8.59 1.55 -9.70
N PRO A 8 -7.79 1.77 -10.76
CA PRO A 8 -8.32 2.13 -12.08
C PRO A 8 -9.35 1.14 -12.64
N GLN A 9 -9.26 -0.13 -12.23
CA GLN A 9 -10.19 -1.20 -12.60
C GLN A 9 -11.49 -1.19 -11.78
N GLY A 10 -11.66 -0.23 -10.86
CA GLY A 10 -12.87 -0.06 -10.06
C GLY A 10 -12.95 -0.91 -8.79
N THR A 11 -11.89 -1.66 -8.45
CA THR A 11 -11.80 -2.43 -7.21
C THR A 11 -11.16 -1.61 -6.08
N ASN A 12 -11.23 -2.09 -4.84
CA ASN A 12 -10.54 -1.45 -3.70
C ASN A 12 -9.18 -2.10 -3.39
N ILE A 13 -8.78 -3.14 -4.13
CA ILE A 13 -7.64 -3.99 -3.78
C ILE A 13 -6.47 -3.65 -4.69
N TYR A 14 -5.39 -3.14 -4.11
CA TYR A 14 -4.12 -2.93 -4.79
C TYR A 14 -3.19 -4.12 -4.52
N SER A 15 -2.45 -4.51 -5.56
CA SER A 15 -1.37 -5.49 -5.44
C SER A 15 -0.02 -4.79 -5.47
N TYR A 16 0.86 -5.17 -4.54
CA TYR A 16 2.22 -4.67 -4.43
C TYR A 16 3.20 -5.85 -4.39
N TYR A 17 4.43 -5.61 -4.82
CA TYR A 17 5.54 -6.52 -4.63
C TYR A 17 6.23 -6.26 -3.30
N THR A 18 6.55 -7.34 -2.59
CA THR A 18 7.45 -7.30 -1.43
C THR A 18 8.80 -7.90 -1.84
N ILE A 19 9.88 -7.20 -1.50
CA ILE A 19 11.25 -7.58 -1.82
C ILE A 19 11.92 -8.01 -0.52
N GLY A 20 12.01 -9.32 -0.30
CA GLY A 20 12.90 -9.86 0.71
C GLY A 20 14.31 -10.03 0.17
N GLU A 21 15.28 -10.23 1.05
CA GLU A 21 16.70 -10.43 0.71
C GLU A 21 16.93 -11.49 -0.38
N ARG A 22 16.11 -12.55 -0.40
CA ARG A 22 16.26 -13.69 -1.31
C ARG A 22 15.05 -13.96 -2.22
N LYS A 23 13.91 -13.30 -1.98
CA LYS A 23 12.65 -13.64 -2.67
C LYS A 23 11.75 -12.43 -2.84
N LYS A 24 11.13 -12.36 -4.02
CA LYS A 24 10.04 -11.44 -4.32
C LYS A 24 8.70 -12.14 -4.10
N SER A 25 7.76 -11.51 -3.41
CA SER A 25 6.38 -11.98 -3.25
C SER A 25 5.39 -10.89 -3.63
N THR A 26 4.10 -11.20 -3.62
CA THR A 26 3.00 -10.24 -3.82
C THR A 26 2.15 -10.16 -2.57
N ILE A 27 1.73 -8.95 -2.21
CA ILE A 27 0.74 -8.68 -1.18
C ILE A 27 -0.42 -7.88 -1.78
N ASN A 28 -1.63 -8.16 -1.29
CA ASN A 28 -2.84 -7.41 -1.62
C ASN A 28 -3.28 -6.59 -0.43
N GLY A 29 -3.71 -5.35 -0.66
CA GLY A 29 -4.16 -4.46 0.40
C GLY A 29 -4.98 -3.28 -0.08
N LEU A 30 -5.41 -2.46 0.87
CA LEU A 30 -6.05 -1.17 0.61
C LEU A 30 -4.98 -0.09 0.53
N LEU A 31 -5.14 0.85 -0.40
CA LEU A 31 -4.30 2.04 -0.48
C LEU A 31 -4.98 3.20 0.23
N ILE A 32 -4.30 3.78 1.21
CA ILE A 32 -4.77 4.96 1.95
C ILE A 32 -3.80 6.10 1.62
N CYS A 33 -4.31 7.14 0.96
CA CYS A 33 -3.48 8.25 0.49
C CYS A 33 -3.03 9.17 1.63
N ASP A 34 -3.84 9.29 2.68
CA ASP A 34 -3.53 10.12 3.86
C ASP A 34 -3.28 9.24 5.10
N PRO A 35 -2.02 8.93 5.43
CA PRO A 35 -1.68 8.11 6.60
C PRO A 35 -2.00 8.80 7.93
N SER A 36 -2.20 10.13 7.96
CA SER A 36 -2.53 10.85 9.20
C SER A 36 -3.89 10.45 9.77
N MET A 37 -4.80 9.97 8.90
CA MET A 37 -6.11 9.44 9.29
C MET A 37 -6.02 8.16 10.14
N LEU A 38 -4.89 7.44 10.05
CA LEU A 38 -4.66 6.21 10.80
C LEU A 38 -3.65 6.39 11.92
N PHE A 39 -2.56 7.09 11.63
CA PHE A 39 -1.43 7.24 12.52
C PHE A 39 -1.39 8.68 13.01
N GLN A 40 -2.05 8.95 14.13
CA GLN A 40 -2.16 10.23 14.87
C GLN A 40 -0.95 11.18 14.69
N ASN A 41 -0.85 11.82 13.53
CA ASN A 41 0.25 12.65 13.04
C ASN A 41 1.67 12.06 13.01
N ARG A 42 1.83 10.73 12.98
CA ARG A 42 3.14 10.09 12.84
C ARG A 42 3.12 9.04 11.74
N ALA A 43 3.20 9.50 10.49
CA ALA A 43 3.41 8.60 9.36
C ALA A 43 4.79 7.94 9.46
N PRO A 44 4.89 6.60 9.35
CA PRO A 44 6.19 5.93 9.27
C PRO A 44 6.92 6.30 7.98
N SER A 45 8.23 6.10 7.95
CA SER A 45 8.98 6.21 6.70
C SER A 45 8.47 5.18 5.68
N PRO A 46 8.49 5.51 4.37
CA PRO A 46 8.13 4.56 3.33
C PRO A 46 8.93 3.27 3.42
N ASN A 47 8.27 2.13 3.21
CA ASN A 47 8.91 0.82 3.25
C ASN A 47 9.76 0.61 1.98
N PRO A 48 11.11 0.53 2.07
CA PRO A 48 11.97 0.37 0.90
C PRO A 48 11.83 -1.01 0.22
N TYR A 49 11.23 -1.97 0.92
CA TYR A 49 11.02 -3.33 0.43
C TYR A 49 9.64 -3.51 -0.23
N LEU A 50 8.88 -2.43 -0.43
CA LEU A 50 7.56 -2.47 -1.04
C LEU A 50 7.55 -1.64 -2.33
N SER A 51 7.06 -2.21 -3.42
CA SER A 51 6.90 -1.49 -4.69
C SER A 51 5.59 -1.82 -5.39
N LYS A 52 5.03 -0.85 -6.11
CA LYS A 52 3.75 -1.03 -6.82
C LYS A 52 3.93 -2.08 -7.93
N LYS A 53 2.96 -2.99 -8.05
CA LYS A 53 2.91 -3.92 -9.18
C LYS A 53 2.38 -3.16 -10.40
N SER A 54 3.22 -3.01 -11.43
CA SER A 54 2.91 -2.36 -12.71
C SER A 54 1.79 -3.08 -13.47
#